data_AF-A0A1W9HPF6-F1
#
_entry.id   AF-A0A1W9HPF6-F1
#
_cell.length_a   1.000
_cell.length_b   1.000
_cell.length_c   1.000
_cell.angle_alpha   90.00
_cell.angle_beta   90.00
_cell.angle_gamma   90.00
#
_symmetry.space_group_name_H-M   'P 1'
#
loop_
_entity.id
_entity.type
_entity.pdbx_description
1 polymer ?
#
loop_
_entity_poly.entity_id
_entity_poly.type
_entity_poly.pdbx_seq_one_letter_code
_entity_poly.pdbx_strand_id
1 'polypeptide(L)'
;MPSVYIKAMHPKTEISPTRASIEKILKMGWVGQMKVHGHRAQIHLHPKEEPIAFNRQGKPHKKLLPPEIVTELRRLFHLEKGWSVIDSEWLKPENKLYIFDVLKYNDKILRGLTYEKRYELLPKYFISPHVQALPVLTSVEKCMDVLAREEEFVEGLVFKSITTKGFEDTSIVRCRKKVPGSFSKA
;
A
#
# COMPACT_ATOMS: atom_id res chain seq x y z
N MET A 1 23.99 0.65 10.84
CA MET A 1 23.03 -0.19 11.57
C MET A 1 22.07 -0.81 10.57
N PRO A 2 21.71 -2.09 10.70
CA PRO A 2 20.76 -2.72 9.79
C PRO A 2 19.39 -2.06 9.89
N SER A 3 18.66 -2.01 8.78
CA SER A 3 17.30 -1.47 8.75
C SER A 3 16.34 -2.39 9.52
N VAL A 4 15.57 -1.81 10.43
CA VAL A 4 14.63 -2.56 11.28
C VAL A 4 13.21 -2.39 10.77
N TYR A 5 12.41 -3.45 10.80
CA TYR A 5 11.00 -3.43 10.44
C TYR A 5 10.24 -2.30 11.16
N ILE A 6 9.49 -1.52 10.38
CA ILE A 6 8.64 -0.43 10.86
C ILE A 6 7.22 -0.97 11.00
N LYS A 7 6.72 -1.05 12.24
CA LYS A 7 5.33 -1.41 12.49
C LYS A 7 4.40 -0.36 11.86
N ALA A 8 3.76 -0.73 10.75
CA ALA A 8 2.85 0.13 10.02
C ALA A 8 1.38 -0.20 10.33
N MET A 9 0.49 0.68 9.87
CA MET A 9 -0.95 0.68 10.16
C MET A 9 -1.61 -0.66 9.81
N HIS A 10 -2.60 -1.06 10.62
CA HIS A 10 -3.43 -2.25 10.39
C HIS A 10 -4.91 -1.86 10.36
N PRO A 11 -5.71 -2.40 9.42
CA PRO A 11 -7.15 -2.15 9.42
C PRO A 11 -7.83 -2.61 10.70
N LYS A 12 -8.68 -1.75 11.28
CA LYS A 12 -9.49 -2.07 12.48
C LYS A 12 -11.00 -2.08 12.18
N THR A 13 -11.42 -1.56 11.03
CA THR A 13 -12.84 -1.34 10.71
C THR A 13 -13.16 -1.82 9.29
N GLU A 14 -14.39 -2.27 9.07
CA GLU A 14 -14.91 -2.69 7.76
C GLU A 14 -16.22 -1.93 7.48
N ILE A 15 -16.42 -1.52 6.24
CA ILE A 15 -17.66 -0.89 5.74
C ILE A 15 -18.25 -1.74 4.61
N SER A 16 -19.55 -1.62 4.42
CA SER A 16 -20.23 -2.25 3.28
C SER A 16 -19.77 -1.65 1.94
N PRO A 17 -19.70 -2.44 0.86
CA PRO A 17 -19.40 -1.98 -0.50
C PRO A 17 -20.61 -1.33 -1.15
N THR A 18 -21.18 -0.31 -0.51
CA THR A 18 -22.30 0.47 -1.04
C THR A 18 -21.85 1.88 -1.34
N ARG A 19 -22.50 2.49 -2.33
CA ARG A 19 -22.27 3.89 -2.72
C ARG A 19 -22.35 4.84 -1.51
N ALA A 20 -23.39 4.69 -0.68
CA ALA A 20 -23.61 5.52 0.50
C ALA A 20 -22.51 5.37 1.57
N SER A 21 -22.04 4.14 1.83
CA SER A 21 -20.94 3.90 2.78
C SER A 21 -19.62 4.52 2.31
N ILE A 22 -19.33 4.42 1.02
CA ILE A 22 -18.12 5.02 0.41
C ILE A 22 -18.21 6.54 0.45
N GLU A 23 -19.34 7.11 0.04
CA GLU A 23 -19.56 8.56 0.05
C GLU A 23 -19.36 9.13 1.46
N LYS A 24 -19.93 8.48 2.48
CA LYS A 24 -19.74 8.88 3.89
C LYS A 24 -18.26 8.91 4.29
N ILE A 25 -17.49 7.87 3.96
CA ILE A 25 -16.07 7.79 4.31
C ILE A 25 -15.25 8.83 3.56
N LEU A 26 -15.49 9.06 2.27
CA LEU A 26 -14.82 10.10 1.50
C LEU A 26 -15.10 11.50 2.08
N LYS A 27 -16.37 11.79 2.45
CA LYS A 27 -16.76 13.05 3.13
C LYS A 27 -16.06 13.27 4.47
N MET A 28 -15.62 12.22 5.15
CA MET A 28 -14.85 12.30 6.40
C MET A 28 -13.35 12.60 6.19
N GLY A 29 -12.90 12.88 4.95
CA GLY A 29 -11.50 13.15 4.66
C GLY A 29 -10.66 11.87 4.55
N TRP A 30 -11.21 10.84 3.93
CA TRP A 30 -10.49 9.61 3.62
C TRP A 30 -10.37 9.42 2.12
N VAL A 31 -9.35 8.70 1.70
CA VAL A 31 -9.12 8.34 0.29
C VAL A 31 -9.05 6.83 0.15
N GLY A 32 -9.64 6.29 -0.93
CA GLY A 32 -9.59 4.87 -1.25
C GLY A 32 -8.28 4.50 -1.95
N GLN A 33 -7.88 3.24 -1.83
CA GLN A 33 -6.93 2.58 -2.72
C GLN A 33 -7.39 1.14 -2.95
N MET A 34 -7.00 0.58 -4.08
CA MET A 34 -7.27 -0.82 -4.40
C MET A 34 -6.64 -1.75 -3.36
N LYS A 35 -7.41 -2.73 -2.88
CA LYS A 35 -6.93 -3.78 -1.97
C LYS A 35 -6.53 -5.00 -2.79
N VAL A 36 -5.24 -5.12 -3.06
CA VAL A 36 -4.66 -6.27 -3.76
C VAL A 36 -4.54 -7.48 -2.82
N HIS A 37 -4.92 -8.67 -3.30
CA HIS A 37 -4.73 -9.96 -2.63
C HIS A 37 -3.34 -10.50 -2.93
N GLY A 38 -2.34 -10.08 -2.17
CA GLY A 38 -0.98 -10.56 -2.35
C GLY A 38 -0.29 -10.90 -1.05
N HIS A 39 1.03 -10.71 -1.06
CA HIS A 39 1.82 -10.72 0.15
C HIS A 39 2.34 -9.32 0.43
N ARG A 40 1.90 -8.71 1.55
CA ARG A 40 2.51 -7.48 2.04
C ARG A 40 4.04 -7.61 2.10
N ALA A 41 4.73 -6.65 1.50
CA ALA A 41 6.17 -6.53 1.49
C ALA A 41 6.55 -5.11 1.92
N GLN A 42 7.19 -5.00 3.09
CA GLN A 42 7.85 -3.78 3.51
C GLN A 42 9.30 -3.84 3.02
N ILE A 43 9.63 -3.00 2.04
CA ILE A 43 10.89 -3.06 1.31
C ILE A 43 11.83 -1.99 1.84
N HIS A 44 12.97 -2.41 2.35
CA HIS A 44 14.04 -1.57 2.85
C HIS A 44 15.10 -1.46 1.76
N LEU A 45 15.35 -0.25 1.30
CA LEU A 45 16.31 0.05 0.26
C LEU A 45 17.43 0.92 0.82
N HIS A 46 18.66 0.60 0.44
CA HIS A 46 19.86 1.38 0.72
C HIS A 46 20.69 1.48 -0.57
N PRO A 47 21.36 2.60 -0.86
CA PRO A 47 22.11 2.76 -2.11
C PRO A 47 23.21 1.72 -2.32
N LYS A 48 23.79 1.19 -1.24
CA LYS A 48 24.97 0.30 -1.28
C LYS A 48 24.73 -1.09 -0.69
N GLU A 49 23.54 -1.37 -0.19
CA GLU A 49 23.22 -2.67 0.42
C GLU A 49 22.08 -3.35 -0.33
N GLU A 50 22.01 -4.67 -0.21
CA GLU A 50 20.92 -5.46 -0.80
C GLU A 50 19.57 -5.11 -0.17
N PRO A 51 18.49 -5.06 -0.97
CA PRO A 51 17.15 -4.81 -0.45
C PRO A 51 16.70 -5.89 0.52
N ILE A 52 16.02 -5.47 1.58
CA ILE A 52 15.39 -6.39 2.54
C ILE A 52 13.89 -6.26 2.42
N ALA A 53 13.19 -7.36 2.17
CA ALA A 53 11.73 -7.39 2.15
C ALA A 53 11.20 -8.13 3.38
N PHE A 54 10.47 -7.41 4.25
CA PHE A 54 9.79 -8.01 5.40
C PHE A 54 8.32 -8.28 5.08
N ASN A 55 7.78 -9.36 5.65
CA ASN A 55 6.37 -9.66 5.62
C ASN A 55 5.60 -8.89 6.71
N ARG A 56 4.28 -9.11 6.80
CA ARG A 56 3.40 -8.46 7.78
C ARG A 56 3.82 -8.70 9.23
N GLN A 57 4.46 -9.84 9.52
CA GLN A 57 4.92 -10.24 10.84
C GLN A 57 6.32 -9.67 11.16
N GLY A 58 6.91 -8.85 10.28
CA GLY A 58 8.25 -8.30 10.45
C GLY A 58 9.37 -9.33 10.26
N LYS A 59 9.07 -10.49 9.67
CA LYS A 59 10.08 -11.50 9.30
C LYS A 59 10.48 -11.31 7.84
N PRO A 60 11.75 -11.54 7.47
CA PRO A 60 12.15 -11.52 6.06
C PRO A 60 11.30 -12.49 5.21
N HIS A 61 10.98 -12.10 3.98
CA HIS A 61 10.39 -13.01 3.01
C HIS A 61 11.40 -14.12 2.66
N LYS A 62 10.92 -15.38 2.57
CA LYS A 62 11.76 -16.51 2.12
C LYS A 62 12.19 -16.38 0.66
N LYS A 63 11.30 -15.85 -0.20
CA LYS A 63 11.58 -15.53 -1.60
C LYS A 63 12.20 -14.14 -1.66
N LEU A 64 13.40 -14.02 -2.23
CA LEU A 64 14.06 -12.74 -2.47
C LEU A 64 13.27 -11.90 -3.49
N LEU A 65 13.43 -10.57 -3.42
CA LEU A 65 12.88 -9.69 -4.45
C LEU A 65 13.58 -9.99 -5.79
N PRO A 66 12.81 -10.15 -6.89
CA PRO A 66 13.38 -10.32 -8.22
C PRO A 66 14.29 -9.13 -8.61
N PRO A 67 15.44 -9.36 -9.27
CA PRO A 67 16.38 -8.30 -9.66
C PRO A 67 15.75 -7.16 -10.48
N GLU A 68 14.75 -7.47 -11.30
CA GLU A 68 13.99 -6.51 -12.10
C GLU A 68 13.20 -5.53 -11.22
N ILE A 69 12.57 -6.00 -10.13
CA ILE A 69 11.89 -5.14 -9.16
C ILE A 69 12.92 -4.29 -8.42
N VAL A 70 14.06 -4.87 -8.02
CA VAL A 70 15.12 -4.14 -7.31
C VAL A 70 15.66 -2.99 -8.16
N THR A 71 15.93 -3.25 -9.43
CA THR A 71 16.44 -2.26 -10.39
C THR A 71 15.44 -1.11 -10.54
N GLU A 72 14.16 -1.44 -10.73
CA GLU A 72 13.10 -0.44 -10.85
C GLU A 72 12.93 0.39 -9.58
N LEU A 73 12.93 -0.24 -8.41
CA LEU A 73 12.83 0.49 -7.14
C LEU A 73 14.01 1.45 -6.92
N ARG A 74 15.24 1.04 -7.26
CA ARG A 74 16.42 1.91 -7.18
C ARG A 74 16.33 3.10 -8.14
N ARG A 75 15.88 2.84 -9.37
CA ARG A 75 15.64 3.87 -10.39
C ARG A 75 14.61 4.90 -9.93
N LEU A 76 13.52 4.44 -9.31
CA LEU A 76 12.37 5.27 -8.96
C LEU A 76 12.57 6.13 -7.70
N PHE A 77 13.32 5.65 -6.70
CA PHE A 77 13.42 6.30 -5.40
C PHE A 77 14.71 7.11 -5.19
N HIS A 78 15.57 7.23 -6.22
CA HIS A 78 16.78 8.08 -6.22
C HIS A 78 17.52 8.06 -4.87
N LEU A 79 17.95 6.87 -4.46
CA LEU A 79 18.53 6.64 -3.14
C LEU A 79 19.91 7.31 -3.04
N GLU A 80 20.02 8.42 -2.31
CA GLU A 80 21.28 9.14 -2.14
C GLU A 80 22.10 8.59 -0.96
N LYS A 81 21.41 8.36 0.17
CA LYS A 81 22.03 7.95 1.43
C LYS A 81 21.04 7.28 2.35
N GLY A 82 21.55 6.42 3.22
CA GLY A 82 20.76 5.84 4.30
C GLY A 82 19.65 4.93 3.79
N TRP A 83 18.74 4.58 4.70
CA TRP A 83 17.65 3.66 4.39
C TRP A 83 16.36 4.39 4.04
N SER A 84 15.71 3.95 2.96
CA SER A 84 14.32 4.25 2.62
C SER A 84 13.47 2.99 2.76
N VAL A 85 12.24 3.14 3.24
CA VAL A 85 11.32 2.02 3.52
C VAL A 85 9.98 2.28 2.84
N ILE A 86 9.60 1.36 1.95
CA ILE A 86 8.39 1.41 1.13
C ILE A 86 7.44 0.33 1.61
N ASP A 87 6.16 0.64 1.71
CA ASP A 87 5.11 -0.35 2.00
C ASP A 87 4.36 -0.70 0.71
N SER A 88 4.20 -1.99 0.48
CA SER A 88 3.71 -2.53 -0.79
C SER A 88 3.01 -3.87 -0.65
N GLU A 89 2.27 -4.25 -1.68
CA GLU A 89 1.69 -5.58 -1.86
C GLU A 89 2.41 -6.29 -3.03
N TRP A 90 2.91 -7.50 -2.80
CA TRP A 90 3.63 -8.27 -3.81
C TRP A 90 2.79 -9.44 -4.33
N LEU A 91 2.41 -9.38 -5.61
CA LEU A 91 1.88 -10.51 -6.37
C LEU A 91 3.04 -11.34 -6.90
N LYS A 92 3.46 -12.33 -6.11
CA LYS A 92 4.62 -13.18 -6.41
C LYS A 92 4.51 -13.99 -7.71
N PRO A 93 3.34 -14.53 -8.10
CA PRO A 93 3.21 -15.26 -9.37
C PRO A 93 3.41 -14.37 -10.60
N GLU A 94 2.99 -13.11 -10.51
CA GLU A 94 3.08 -12.12 -11.60
C GLU A 94 4.38 -11.31 -11.56
N ASN A 95 5.24 -11.52 -10.56
CA ASN A 95 6.40 -10.67 -10.27
C ASN A 95 6.04 -9.17 -10.33
N LYS A 96 4.91 -8.81 -9.71
CA LYS A 96 4.37 -7.45 -9.73
C LYS A 96 4.22 -6.88 -8.33
N LEU A 97 4.73 -5.68 -8.14
CA LEU A 97 4.77 -4.98 -6.87
C LEU A 97 3.89 -3.73 -6.91
N TYR A 98 2.94 -3.66 -5.99
CA TYR A 98 2.02 -2.53 -5.85
C TYR A 98 2.42 -1.68 -4.64
N ILE A 99 3.09 -0.56 -4.86
CA ILE A 99 3.54 0.35 -3.80
C ILE A 99 2.40 1.29 -3.40
N PHE A 100 2.25 1.56 -2.10
CA PHE A 100 1.12 2.35 -1.60
C PHE A 100 1.43 3.31 -0.45
N ASP A 101 2.64 3.28 0.11
CA ASP A 101 3.10 4.23 1.15
C ASP A 101 4.63 4.26 1.23
N VAL A 102 5.18 5.32 1.85
CA VAL A 102 6.60 5.45 2.21
C VAL A 102 6.69 5.70 3.71
N LEU A 103 7.40 4.85 4.44
CA LEU A 103 7.47 4.90 5.91
C LEU A 103 8.73 5.58 6.43
N LYS A 104 9.80 5.56 5.62
CA LYS A 104 11.11 6.13 5.93
C LYS A 104 11.75 6.58 4.62
N TYR A 105 12.43 7.72 4.61
CA TYR A 105 13.13 8.23 3.43
C TYR A 105 14.47 8.83 3.84
N ASN A 106 15.57 8.34 3.27
CA ASN A 106 16.94 8.78 3.57
C ASN A 106 17.22 8.92 5.08
N ASP A 107 17.00 7.83 5.81
CA ASP A 107 17.11 7.72 7.27
C ASP A 107 16.07 8.45 8.13
N LYS A 108 15.19 9.26 7.54
CA LYS A 108 14.13 9.96 8.25
C LYS A 108 12.85 9.12 8.34
N ILE A 109 12.47 8.70 9.54
CA ILE A 109 11.17 8.04 9.79
C ILE A 109 10.04 9.05 9.57
N LEU A 110 9.04 8.69 8.77
CA LEU A 110 7.96 9.59 8.33
C LEU A 110 6.70 9.51 9.22
N ARG A 111 6.83 8.98 10.44
CA ARG A 111 5.71 8.83 11.40
C ARG A 111 5.00 10.15 11.69
N GLY A 112 5.72 11.27 11.68
CA GLY A 112 5.14 12.60 11.92
C GLY A 112 4.28 13.17 10.78
N LEU A 113 4.26 12.51 9.61
CA LEU A 113 3.52 12.98 8.43
C LEU A 113 2.13 12.33 8.33
N THR A 114 1.20 13.04 7.70
CA THR A 114 -0.08 12.46 7.26
C THR A 114 0.13 11.50 6.09
N TYR A 115 -0.87 10.67 5.78
CA TYR A 115 -0.79 9.77 4.64
C TYR A 115 -0.58 10.53 3.32
N GLU A 116 -1.31 11.63 3.10
CA GLU A 116 -1.19 12.46 1.89
C GLU A 116 0.26 12.92 1.65
N LYS A 117 0.93 13.42 2.70
CA LYS A 117 2.31 13.87 2.61
C LYS A 117 3.32 12.76 2.34
N ARG A 118 3.03 11.52 2.77
CA ARG A 118 3.87 10.36 2.42
C ARG A 118 3.57 9.86 1.01
N TYR A 119 2.31 9.91 0.59
CA TYR A 119 1.90 9.57 -0.76
C TYR A 119 2.49 10.52 -1.81
N GLU A 120 2.62 11.81 -1.49
CA GLU A 120 3.31 12.79 -2.35
C GLU A 120 4.77 12.40 -2.68
N LEU A 121 5.42 11.59 -1.83
CA LEU A 121 6.78 11.10 -2.02
C LEU A 121 6.87 9.86 -2.93
N LEU A 122 5.73 9.24 -3.27
CA LEU A 122 5.74 8.12 -4.21
C LEU A 122 6.00 8.62 -5.64
N PRO A 123 6.71 7.83 -6.46
CA PRO A 123 6.87 8.13 -7.88
C PRO A 123 5.50 8.22 -8.57
N LYS A 124 5.24 9.33 -9.27
CA LYS A 124 3.93 9.61 -9.91
C LYS A 124 3.91 9.32 -11.41
N TYR A 125 5.03 9.53 -12.09
CA TYR A 125 5.12 9.49 -13.55
C TYR A 125 6.22 8.53 -13.96
N PHE A 126 5.86 7.26 -14.10
CA PHE A 126 6.77 6.24 -14.58
C PHE A 126 5.96 5.12 -15.25
N ILE A 127 6.64 4.39 -16.13
CA ILE A 127 6.12 3.16 -16.72
C ILE A 127 7.04 2.04 -16.23
N SER A 128 6.45 0.97 -15.72
CA SER A 128 7.19 -0.21 -15.28
C SER A 128 6.30 -1.44 -15.41
N PRO A 129 6.82 -2.55 -15.98
CA PRO A 129 6.08 -3.81 -16.01
C PRO A 129 5.99 -4.48 -14.63
N HIS A 130 6.89 -4.15 -13.70
CA HIS A 130 7.04 -4.85 -12.42
C HIS A 130 6.61 -4.04 -11.20
N VAL A 131 6.60 -2.71 -11.30
CA VAL A 131 6.27 -1.83 -10.17
C VAL A 131 5.11 -0.92 -10.55
N GLN A 132 4.15 -0.76 -9.65
CA GLN A 132 3.02 0.14 -9.87
C GLN A 132 2.69 0.88 -8.57
N ALA A 133 2.60 2.21 -8.61
CA ALA A 133 2.02 2.97 -7.51
C ALA A 133 0.50 2.86 -7.55
N LEU A 134 -0.11 2.44 -6.43
CA LEU A 134 -1.56 2.36 -6.34
C LEU A 134 -2.16 3.77 -6.25
N PRO A 135 -3.03 4.16 -7.21
CA PRO A 135 -3.61 5.49 -7.20
C PRO A 135 -4.54 5.68 -6.01
N VAL A 136 -4.59 6.91 -5.48
CA VAL A 136 -5.64 7.33 -4.57
C VAL A 136 -6.96 7.56 -5.31
N LEU A 137 -8.03 7.04 -4.74
CA LEU A 137 -9.40 7.16 -5.24
C LEU A 137 -10.13 8.18 -4.37
N THR A 138 -10.43 9.33 -4.97
CA THR A 138 -11.03 10.49 -4.29
C THR A 138 -12.50 10.71 -4.64
N SER A 139 -13.05 9.93 -5.57
CA SER A 139 -14.46 9.99 -5.95
C SER A 139 -15.17 8.67 -5.72
N VAL A 140 -16.48 8.74 -5.50
CA VAL A 140 -17.34 7.57 -5.29
C VAL A 140 -17.32 6.68 -6.53
N GLU A 141 -17.37 7.29 -7.72
CA GLU A 141 -17.36 6.61 -9.01
C GLU A 141 -16.12 5.73 -9.16
N LYS A 142 -14.92 6.28 -8.96
CA LYS A 142 -13.66 5.53 -9.06
C LYS A 142 -13.60 4.37 -8.07
N CYS A 143 -14.12 4.56 -6.86
CA CYS A 143 -14.22 3.49 -5.86
C CYS A 143 -15.18 2.37 -6.32
N MET A 144 -16.36 2.74 -6.83
CA MET A 144 -17.34 1.79 -7.34
C MET A 144 -16.80 1.04 -8.56
N ASP A 145 -16.08 1.71 -9.45
CA ASP A 145 -15.44 1.09 -10.62
C ASP A 145 -14.48 -0.02 -10.18
N VAL A 146 -13.63 0.23 -9.18
CA VAL A 146 -12.71 -0.79 -8.63
C VAL A 146 -13.47 -1.96 -8.00
N LEU A 147 -14.57 -1.69 -7.30
CA LEU A 147 -15.40 -2.76 -6.72
C LEU A 147 -16.13 -3.60 -7.78
N ALA A 148 -16.42 -3.03 -8.95
CA ALA A 148 -17.07 -3.72 -10.06
C ALA A 148 -16.11 -4.57 -10.91
N ARG A 149 -14.79 -4.39 -10.79
CA ARG A 149 -13.80 -5.18 -11.56
C ARG A 149 -13.86 -6.66 -11.21
N GLU A 150 -13.66 -7.50 -12.21
CA GLU A 150 -13.61 -8.97 -12.05
C GLU A 150 -12.20 -9.50 -11.74
N GLU A 151 -11.19 -8.63 -11.70
CA GLU A 151 -9.81 -8.98 -11.36
C GLU A 151 -9.74 -9.75 -10.02
N GLU A 152 -9.33 -11.03 -10.09
CA GLU A 152 -9.32 -11.95 -8.93
C GLU A 152 -8.37 -11.50 -7.82
N PHE A 153 -7.25 -10.86 -8.19
CA PHE A 153 -6.29 -10.33 -7.24
C PHE A 153 -6.77 -9.04 -6.56
N VAL A 154 -7.97 -8.55 -6.83
CA VAL A 154 -8.53 -7.34 -6.19
C VAL A 154 -9.68 -7.73 -5.26
N GLU A 155 -9.44 -7.66 -3.95
CA GLU A 155 -10.42 -8.02 -2.92
C GLU A 155 -11.41 -6.90 -2.62
N GLY A 156 -11.08 -5.67 -3.00
CA GLY A 156 -11.90 -4.49 -2.76
C GLY A 156 -11.06 -3.23 -2.56
N LEU A 157 -11.36 -2.48 -1.50
CA LEU A 157 -10.73 -1.20 -1.18
C LEU A 157 -10.18 -1.16 0.25
N VAL A 158 -9.14 -0.34 0.41
CA VAL A 158 -8.64 0.15 1.69
C VAL A 158 -8.74 1.66 1.70
N PHE A 159 -9.35 2.24 2.73
CA PHE A 159 -9.41 3.69 2.90
C PHE A 159 -8.38 4.16 3.89
N LYS A 160 -7.72 5.28 3.62
CA LYS A 160 -6.71 5.90 4.48
C LYS A 160 -7.11 7.35 4.78
N SER A 161 -7.02 7.76 6.03
CA SER A 161 -7.26 9.16 6.41
C SER A 161 -6.12 10.06 5.90
N ILE A 162 -6.46 11.20 5.29
CA ILE A 162 -5.47 12.19 4.83
C ILE A 162 -5.12 13.22 5.91
N THR A 163 -5.95 13.35 6.95
CA THR A 163 -5.81 14.38 7.98
C THR A 163 -5.07 13.90 9.22
N THR A 164 -5.11 12.60 9.52
CA THR A 164 -4.49 12.07 10.74
C THR A 164 -3.01 11.70 10.52
N LYS A 165 -2.16 12.14 11.46
CA LYS A 165 -0.71 11.85 11.49
C LYS A 165 -0.44 10.51 12.17
N GLY A 166 0.78 9.99 12.01
CA GLY A 166 1.21 8.79 12.72
C GLY A 166 1.00 7.49 11.95
N PHE A 167 1.52 6.41 12.54
CA PHE A 167 1.32 5.03 12.10
C PHE A 167 0.39 4.25 13.04
N GLU A 168 0.10 4.77 14.24
CA GLU A 168 -0.50 4.00 15.33
C GLU A 168 -2.03 4.05 15.37
N ASP A 169 -2.67 5.09 14.83
CA ASP A 169 -4.12 5.25 14.98
C ASP A 169 -4.88 5.74 13.74
N THR A 170 -4.35 5.45 12.56
CA THR A 170 -4.91 5.91 11.28
C THR A 170 -5.31 4.74 10.39
N SER A 171 -6.22 3.96 10.96
CA SER A 171 -7.49 3.64 10.30
C SER A 171 -7.38 3.25 8.82
N ILE A 172 -7.18 1.95 8.58
CA ILE A 172 -7.61 1.36 7.32
C ILE A 172 -9.05 0.88 7.52
N VAL A 173 -9.99 1.51 6.84
CA VAL A 173 -11.34 0.97 6.67
C VAL A 173 -11.27 0.05 5.47
N ARG A 174 -11.60 -1.23 5.67
CA ARG A 174 -11.70 -2.18 4.56
C ARG A 174 -13.10 -2.11 3.97
N CYS A 175 -13.17 -2.34 2.67
CA CYS A 175 -14.41 -2.53 1.96
C CYS A 175 -14.18 -3.67 0.98
N ARG A 176 -14.75 -4.85 1.26
CA ARG A 176 -14.54 -6.03 0.41
C ARG A 176 -15.62 -6.08 -0.68
N LYS A 177 -15.27 -6.59 -1.85
CA LYS A 177 -16.27 -6.91 -2.88
C LYS A 177 -17.30 -7.89 -2.31
N LYS A 178 -18.56 -7.78 -2.76
CA LYS A 178 -19.55 -8.84 -2.49
C LYS A 178 -19.16 -10.04 -3.35
N VAL A 179 -18.92 -11.19 -2.74
CA VAL A 179 -18.73 -12.44 -3.49
C VAL A 179 -20.12 -12.93 -3.89
N PRO A 180 -20.43 -13.11 -5.18
CA PRO A 180 -21.70 -13.70 -5.59
C PRO A 180 -21.89 -15.06 -4.90
N GLY A 181 -22.98 -15.22 -4.14
CA GLY A 181 -23.28 -16.47 -3.41
C GLY A 181 -22.75 -16.58 -1.98
N SER A 182 -21.96 -15.62 -1.48
CA SER A 182 -21.63 -15.57 -0.05
C SER A 182 -22.78 -14.93 0.73
N PHE A 183 -23.79 -15.71 1.11
CA PHE A 183 -24.70 -15.30 2.16
C PHE A 183 -23.91 -15.24 3.47
N SER A 184 -23.85 -14.06 4.07
CA SER A 184 -23.42 -13.90 5.45
C SER A 184 -24.32 -14.80 6.30
N LYS A 185 -23.74 -15.82 6.93
CA LYS A 185 -24.41 -16.48 8.06
C LYS A 185 -24.67 -15.38 9.09
N ALA A 186 -25.96 -15.11 9.32
CA ALA A 186 -26.44 -14.20 10.35
C ALA A 186 -26.01 -14.68 11.73
#